data_AF-A0A960K291-F1
#
_entry.id   AF-A0A960K291-F1
#
_cell.length_a   1.000
_cell.length_b   1.000
_cell.length_c   1.000
_cell.angle_alpha   90.00
_cell.angle_beta   90.00
_cell.angle_gamma   90.00
#
_symmetry.space_group_name_H-M   'P 1'
#
loop_
_entity.id
_entity.type
_entity.pdbx_description
1 polymer ?
#
loop_
_entity_poly.entity_id
_entity_poly.type
_entity_poly.pdbx_seq_one_letter_code
_entity_poly.pdbx_strand_id
1 'polypeptide(L)' 'MTPARVAILLSGRGSNFVALHRAIAEGSVPAEVVAVVSDKEDAAGL' A
#
# COMPACT_ATOMS: atom_id res chain seq x y z
N MET A 1 -15.25 14.03 -0.82
CA MET A 1 -14.73 13.31 -2.00
C MET A 1 -14.68 11.83 -1.66
N THR A 2 -14.94 10.94 -2.62
CA THR A 2 -14.81 9.49 -2.40
C THR A 2 -13.32 9.10 -2.40
N PRO A 3 -12.83 8.30 -1.44
CA PRO A 3 -11.44 7.85 -1.43
C PRO A 3 -11.08 7.08 -2.71
N ALA A 4 -9.86 7.32 -3.23
CA ALA A 4 -9.36 6.56 -4.38
C ALA A 4 -9.08 5.11 -3.97
N ARG A 5 -9.54 4.14 -4.75
CA ARG A 5 -9.22 2.72 -4.53
C ARG A 5 -7.88 2.40 -5.19
N VAL A 6 -6.90 1.97 -4.40
CA VAL A 6 -5.51 1.78 -4.85
C VAL A 6 -5.07 0.34 -4.64
N ALA A 7 -4.45 -0.25 -5.66
CA ALA A 7 -3.69 -1.50 -5.56
C ALA A 7 -2.19 -1.19 -5.49
N ILE A 8 -1.46 -1.91 -4.64
CA ILE A 8 -0.02 -1.77 -4.46
C ILE A 8 0.69 -2.98 -5.04
N LEU A 9 1.69 -2.74 -5.89
CA LEU A 9 2.57 -3.77 -6.43
C LEU A 9 3.94 -3.60 -5.79
N LEU A 10 4.51 -4.67 -5.23
CA LEU A 10 5.82 -4.64 -4.56
C LEU A 10 6.61 -5.93 -4.79
N SER A 11 7.93 -5.88 -4.58
CA SER A 11 8.85 -7.01 -4.82
C SER A 11 9.90 -7.17 -3.72
N GLY A 12 9.68 -6.59 -2.54
CA GLY A 12 10.70 -6.51 -1.48
C GLY A 12 10.13 -5.98 -0.16
N ARG A 13 10.96 -5.28 0.63
CA ARG A 13 10.65 -4.85 2.02
C ARG A 13 9.43 -3.94 2.21
N GLY A 14 8.82 -3.42 1.14
CA GLY A 14 7.59 -2.62 1.24
C GLY A 14 7.71 -1.28 1.98
N SER A 15 8.89 -0.69 2.12
CA SER A 15 9.05 0.58 2.87
C SER A 15 8.16 1.71 2.36
N ASN A 16 7.97 1.81 1.04
CA ASN A 16 7.05 2.78 0.43
C ASN A 16 5.59 2.45 0.71
N PHE A 17 5.22 1.17 0.70
CA PHE A 17 3.88 0.71 1.07
C PHE A 17 3.58 1.09 2.54
N VAL A 18 4.50 0.83 3.46
CA VAL A 18 4.33 1.20 4.88
C VAL A 18 4.13 2.70 5.06
N ALA A 19 4.93 3.54 4.38
CA ALA A 19 4.78 4.99 4.45
C ALA A 19 3.43 5.46 3.88
N LEU A 20 3.02 4.92 2.72
CA LEU A 20 1.75 5.26 2.10
C LEU A 20 0.56 4.79 2.94
N HIS A 21 0.63 3.58 3.50
CA HIS A 21 -0.41 3.03 4.37
C HIS A 21 -0.61 3.88 5.63
N ARG A 22 0.49 4.36 6.24
CA ARG A 22 0.43 5.31 7.37
C ARG A 22 -0.25 6.62 6.97
N ALA A 23 0.17 7.21 5.84
CA ALA A 23 -0.42 8.45 5.35
C ALA A 23 -1.93 8.32 5.06
N ILE A 24 -2.36 7.17 4.53
CA ILE A 24 -3.77 6.81 4.34
C ILE A 24 -4.50 6.66 5.67
N ALA A 25 -3.93 5.92 6.63
CA ALA A 25 -4.54 5.71 7.95
C ALA A 25 -4.67 7.01 8.75
N GLU A 26 -3.73 7.94 8.58
CA GLU A 26 -3.75 9.29 9.15
C GLU A 26 -4.70 10.25 8.42
N GLY A 27 -5.28 9.83 7.28
CA GLY A 27 -6.21 10.65 6.49
C GLY A 27 -5.55 11.75 5.65
N SER A 28 -4.22 11.80 5.60
CA SER A 28 -3.47 12.76 4.78
C SER A 28 -3.51 12.43 3.29
N VAL A 29 -3.75 11.16 2.96
CA VAL A 29 -3.96 10.68 1.59
C VAL A 29 -5.39 10.11 1.48
N PRO A 30 -6.29 10.71 0.67
CA PRO A 30 -7.67 10.27 0.53
C PRO A 30 -7.76 9.03 -0.37
N ALA A 31 -7.23 7.91 0.09
CA ALA A 31 -7.22 6.63 -0.62
C ALA A 31 -7.55 5.46 0.31
N GLU A 32 -7.86 4.32 -0.30
CA GLU A 32 -8.10 3.05 0.35
C GLU A 32 -7.26 1.99 -0.39
N VAL A 33 -6.43 1.25 0.36
CA VAL A 33 -5.66 0.14 -0.22
C VAL A 33 -6.59 -1.07 -0.33
N VAL A 34 -6.87 -1.50 -1.56
CA VAL A 34 -7.81 -2.61 -1.83
C VAL A 34 -7.09 -3.93 -2.16
N ALA A 35 -5.80 -3.86 -2.51
CA ALA A 35 -4.97 -5.03 -2.76
C ALA A 35 -3.49 -4.68 -2.59
N VAL A 36 -2.71 -5.66 -2.12
CA VAL A 36 -1.24 -5.65 -2.18
C VAL A 36 -0.83 -6.93 -2.89
N VAL A 37 -0.05 -6.81 -3.96
CA VAL A 37 0.35 -7.93 -4.81
C VAL A 37 1.87 -7.93 -4.93
N SER A 38 2.48 -9.12 -4.82
CA SER A 38 3.90 -9.30 -5.09
C SER A 38 4.14 -10.35 -6.16
N ASP A 39 5.20 -10.14 -6.92
CA ASP A 39 5.81 -11.14 -7.81
C ASP A 39 6.76 -12.10 -7.06
N LYS A 40 7.04 -11.85 -5.76
CA LYS A 40 7.88 -12.70 -4.92
C LYS A 40 7.11 -13.20 -3.71
N GLU A 41 7.15 -14.51 -3.51
CA GLU A 41 6.49 -15.18 -2.38
C GLU A 41 7.07 -14.75 -1.01
N ASP A 42 8.36 -14.42 -0.97
CA ASP A 42 9.10 -14.04 0.25
C ASP A 42 9.24 -12.52 0.44
N ALA A 43 8.45 -11.72 -0.28
CA ALA A 43 8.49 -10.27 -0.13
C ALA A 43 8.07 -9.85 1.28
N ALA A 44 9.03 -9.39 2.10
CA ALA A 44 8.78 -8.97 3.48
C ALA A 44 7.82 -7.77 3.65
N GLY A 45 7.37 -7.17 2.54
CA GLY A 45 6.39 -6.09 2.51
C GLY A 45 4.94 -6.53 2.25
N LEU A 46 4.70 -7.81 1.95
CA LEU A 46 3.38 -8.44 2.04
C LEU A 46 3.06 -8.76 3.51
#